data_AF-A0A931EFY1-F1
#
_entry.id   AF-A0A931EFY1-F1
#
_cell.length_a   1.000
_cell.length_b   1.000
_cell.length_c   1.000
_cell.angle_alpha   90.00
_cell.angle_beta   90.00
_cell.angle_gamma   90.00
#
_symmetry.space_group_name_H-M   'P 1'
#
loop_
_entity.id
_entity.type
_entity.pdbx_description
1 polymer ?
#
loop_
_entity_poly.entity_id
_entity_poly.type
_entity_poly.pdbx_seq_one_letter_code
_entity_poly.pdbx_strand_id
1 'polypeptide(L)'
;MTKAELIEGLSNKLALNKADAEKALNVILEDIIVALQQGERVNISGFGTFSVSERQARTGRNPKTGEPISISASRSAKFRAGKQLRDSLNDAAQNSGEPGLPPAA
;
A
#
# COMPACT_ATOMS: atom_id res chain seq x y z
N MET A 1 -7.94 -10.22 5.37
CA MET A 1 -8.26 -8.89 4.80
C MET A 1 -8.26 -8.95 3.28
N THR A 2 -9.41 -9.31 2.72
CA THR A 2 -9.78 -9.13 1.32
C THR A 2 -10.43 -7.76 1.11
N LYS A 3 -10.66 -7.36 -0.15
CA LYS A 3 -11.38 -6.10 -0.48
C LYS A 3 -12.75 -6.03 0.21
N ALA A 4 -13.46 -7.16 0.28
CA ALA A 4 -14.76 -7.26 0.94
C ALA A 4 -14.65 -6.97 2.45
N GLU A 5 -13.66 -7.56 3.13
CA GLU A 5 -13.43 -7.32 4.56
C GLU A 5 -13.04 -5.86 4.84
N LEU A 6 -12.32 -5.19 3.94
CA LEU A 6 -12.02 -3.75 4.05
C LEU A 6 -13.28 -2.90 3.95
N ILE A 7 -14.19 -3.23 3.03
CA ILE A 7 -15.48 -2.54 2.85
C ILE A 7 -16.35 -2.70 4.10
N GLU A 8 -16.42 -3.91 4.66
CA GLU A 8 -17.16 -4.16 5.89
C GLU A 8 -16.54 -3.45 7.10
N GLY A 9 -15.21 -3.40 7.19
CA GLY A 9 -14.51 -2.62 8.20
C GLY A 9 -14.77 -1.12 8.08
N LEU A 10 -14.78 -0.58 6.87
CA LEU A 10 -15.12 0.82 6.58
C LEU A 10 -16.57 1.13 6.95
N SER A 11 -17.50 0.29 6.50
CA SER A 11 -18.93 0.41 6.80
C SER A 11 -19.18 0.42 8.30
N ASN A 12 -18.56 -0.49 9.04
CA ASN A 12 -18.69 -0.56 10.50
C ASN A 12 -18.05 0.62 11.23
N LYS A 13 -16.87 1.09 10.80
CA LYS A 13 -16.17 2.21 11.46
C LYS A 13 -16.77 3.59 11.17
N LEU A 14 -17.31 3.78 9.97
CA LEU A 14 -17.83 5.07 9.51
C LEU A 14 -19.37 5.12 9.46
N ALA A 15 -20.04 4.04 9.88
CA ALA A 15 -21.50 3.87 9.76
C ALA A 15 -22.02 4.15 8.33
N LEU A 16 -21.21 3.82 7.32
CA LEU A 16 -21.54 4.01 5.91
C LEU A 16 -22.24 2.78 5.36
N ASN A 17 -23.11 2.98 4.39
CA ASN A 17 -23.72 1.87 3.66
C ASN A 17 -22.63 1.12 2.88
N LYS A 18 -22.79 -0.20 2.70
CA LYS A 18 -21.80 -1.04 1.96
C LYS A 18 -21.47 -0.46 0.57
N ALA A 19 -22.47 0.10 -0.11
CA ALA A 19 -22.29 0.75 -1.40
C ALA A 19 -21.39 2.00 -1.34
N ASP A 20 -21.53 2.83 -0.31
CA ASP A 20 -20.71 4.03 -0.15
C ASP A 20 -19.30 3.69 0.33
N ALA A 21 -19.15 2.68 1.20
CA ALA A 21 -17.84 2.15 1.59
C ALA A 21 -17.08 1.55 0.40
N GLU A 22 -17.77 0.83 -0.50
CA GLU A 22 -17.17 0.30 -1.72
C GLU A 22 -16.78 1.41 -2.69
N LYS A 23 -17.66 2.41 -2.90
CA LYS A 23 -17.34 3.60 -3.70
C LYS A 23 -16.14 4.34 -3.15
N ALA A 24 -16.09 4.61 -1.84
CA ALA A 24 -14.98 5.30 -1.21
C ALA A 24 -13.66 4.54 -1.43
N LEU A 25 -13.66 3.22 -1.22
CA LEU A 25 -12.46 2.41 -1.45
C LEU A 25 -12.03 2.40 -2.92
N ASN A 26 -12.98 2.28 -3.86
CA ASN A 26 -12.68 2.34 -5.29
C ASN A 26 -12.09 3.70 -5.68
N VAL A 27 -12.70 4.81 -5.24
CA VAL A 27 -12.22 6.16 -5.54
C VAL A 27 -10.79 6.36 -5.02
N ILE A 28 -10.49 5.95 -3.78
CA ILE A 28 -9.14 6.05 -3.22
C ILE A 28 -8.13 5.25 -4.05
N LEU A 29 -8.48 4.02 -4.45
CA LEU A 29 -7.61 3.19 -5.28
C LEU A 29 -7.41 3.81 -6.67
N GLU A 30 -8.46 4.38 -7.25
CA GLU A 30 -8.43 5.02 -8.56
C GLU A 30 -7.58 6.30 -8.54
N ASP A 31 -7.73 7.15 -7.53
CA ASP A 31 -6.87 8.33 -7.31
C ASP A 31 -5.40 7.94 -7.17
N ILE A 32 -5.09 6.87 -6.41
CA ILE A 32 -3.72 6.36 -6.29
C ILE A 32 -3.21 5.86 -7.65
N ILE A 33 -4.03 5.14 -8.41
CA ILE A 33 -3.65 4.66 -9.75
C ILE A 33 -3.38 5.85 -10.68
N VAL A 34 -4.26 6.86 -10.71
CA VAL A 34 -4.12 8.05 -11.56
C VAL A 34 -2.87 8.84 -11.19
N ALA A 35 -2.64 9.10 -9.90
CA ALA A 35 -1.44 9.78 -9.43
C ALA A 35 -0.16 8.99 -9.81
N LEU A 36 -0.16 7.67 -9.67
CA LEU A 36 0.95 6.84 -10.10
C LEU A 36 1.13 6.84 -11.63
N GLN A 37 0.05 6.83 -12.41
CA GLN A 37 0.15 6.93 -13.88
C GLN A 37 0.83 8.23 -14.34
N GLN A 38 0.59 9.33 -13.61
CA GLN A 38 1.22 10.63 -13.83
C GLN A 38 2.68 10.69 -13.36
N GLY A 39 3.18 9.64 -12.68
CA GLY A 39 4.51 9.62 -12.09
C GLY A 39 4.59 10.37 -10.75
N GLU A 40 3.45 10.73 -10.18
CA GLU A 40 3.36 11.43 -8.92
C GLU A 40 3.58 10.47 -7.74
N ARG A 41 4.02 11.03 -6.61
CA ARG A 41 4.28 10.29 -5.38
C ARG A 41 3.12 10.54 -4.42
N VAL A 42 2.36 9.51 -4.10
CA VAL A 42 1.24 9.62 -3.15
C VAL A 42 1.76 9.35 -1.76
N ASN A 43 1.79 10.39 -0.91
CA ASN A 43 2.18 10.24 0.48
C ASN A 43 0.95 10.17 1.39
N ILE A 44 0.71 9.01 1.98
CA ILE A 44 -0.36 8.80 2.95
C ILE A 44 0.27 8.82 4.34
N SER A 45 0.10 9.94 5.06
CA SER A 45 0.55 10.08 6.44
C SER A 45 0.04 8.92 7.29
N GLY A 46 0.97 8.26 8.01
CA GLY A 46 0.67 7.11 8.86
C GLY A 46 0.66 5.74 8.15
N PHE A 47 0.52 5.68 6.83
CA PHE A 47 0.55 4.42 6.08
C PHE A 47 1.86 4.26 5.29
N GLY A 48 2.19 5.22 4.46
CA GLY A 48 3.40 5.19 3.65
C GLY A 48 3.31 6.00 2.36
N THR A 49 4.34 5.90 1.55
CA THR A 49 4.48 6.62 0.29
C THR A 49 4.44 5.64 -0.88
N PHE A 50 3.54 5.86 -1.83
CA PHE A 50 3.58 5.22 -3.13
C PHE A 50 4.38 6.09 -4.09
N SER A 51 5.25 5.46 -4.86
CA SER A 51 6.13 6.14 -5.82
C SER A 51 6.23 5.30 -7.08
N VAL A 52 6.31 5.96 -8.24
CA VAL A 52 6.60 5.25 -9.49
C VAL A 52 8.10 5.20 -9.72
N SER A 53 8.58 3.98 -9.93
CA SER A 53 9.91 3.75 -10.45
C SER A 53 9.80 3.52 -11.94
N GLU A 54 10.21 4.52 -12.71
CA GLU A 54 10.36 4.36 -14.15
C GLU A 54 11.67 3.63 -14.44
N ARG A 55 11.58 2.50 -15.13
CA ARG A 55 12.73 1.86 -15.75
C ARG A 55 12.75 2.33 -17.19
N GLN A 56 13.75 3.16 -17.54
CA GLN A 56 13.92 3.65 -18.90
C GLN A 56 14.04 2.49 -19.89
N ALA A 57 13.52 2.71 -21.09
CA ALA A 57 13.67 1.77 -22.19
C ALA A 57 15.16 1.53 -22.43
N ARG A 58 15.57 0.27 -22.45
CA ARG A 58 16.96 -0.10 -22.68
C ARG A 58 17.03 -1.22 -23.70
N THR A 59 18.03 -1.15 -24.55
CA THR A 59 18.32 -2.22 -25.49
C THR A 59 18.95 -3.37 -24.70
N GLY A 60 18.18 -4.44 -24.50
CA GLY A 60 18.69 -5.71 -24.00
C GLY A 60 19.19 -6.56 -25.17
N ARG A 61 20.01 -7.56 -24.86
CA ARG A 61 20.44 -8.55 -25.85
C ARG A 61 19.82 -9.90 -25.48
N ASN A 62 19.17 -10.57 -26.43
CA ASN A 62 18.61 -11.88 -26.17
C ASN A 62 19.75 -12.85 -25.84
N PRO A 63 19.79 -13.46 -24.63
CA PRO A 63 20.86 -14.37 -24.27
C PRO A 63 20.90 -15.65 -25.14
N LYS A 64 19.82 -15.97 -25.86
CA LYS A 64 19.77 -17.12 -26.79
C LYS A 64 20.08 -16.78 -28.25
N THR A 65 19.67 -15.61 -28.75
CA THR A 65 19.80 -15.27 -30.18
C THR A 65 20.76 -14.12 -30.48
N GLY A 66 21.22 -13.39 -29.45
CA GLY A 66 22.13 -12.26 -29.63
C GLY A 66 21.49 -11.00 -30.26
N GLU A 67 20.22 -11.08 -30.62
CA GLU A 67 19.47 -9.98 -31.23
C GLU A 67 19.17 -8.86 -30.22
N PRO A 68 19.14 -7.60 -30.67
CA PRO A 68 18.73 -6.48 -29.85
C PRO A 68 17.23 -6.57 -29.56
N ILE A 69 16.87 -6.78 -28.30
CA ILE A 69 15.49 -6.68 -27.83
C ILE A 69 15.32 -5.29 -27.23
N SER A 70 14.36 -4.52 -27.74
CA SER A 70 13.94 -3.30 -27.07
C SER A 70 13.13 -3.69 -25.83
N ILE A 71 13.69 -3.48 -24.64
CA ILE A 71 12.96 -3.64 -23.39
C ILE A 71 12.22 -2.31 -23.18
N SER A 72 10.92 -2.32 -23.42
CA SER A 72 10.04 -1.17 -23.27
C SER A 72 10.19 -0.53 -21.89
N ALA A 73 10.07 0.80 -21.83
CA ALA A 73 10.06 1.50 -20.55
C ALA A 73 8.96 0.91 -19.67
N SER A 74 9.33 0.45 -18.47
CA SER A 74 8.40 -0.18 -17.57
C SER A 74 8.25 0.69 -16.34
N ARG A 75 7.01 1.04 -16.00
CA ARG A 75 6.68 1.75 -14.79
C ARG A 75 6.30 0.72 -13.74
N SER A 76 7.02 0.71 -12.62
CA SER A 76 6.69 -0.15 -11.50
C SER A 76 6.31 0.71 -10.31
N ALA A 77 5.16 0.42 -9.70
CA ALA A 77 4.78 1.02 -8.43
C ALA A 77 5.68 0.48 -7.31
N LYS A 78 6.24 1.38 -6.50
CA LYS A 78 6.97 1.07 -5.28
C LYS A 78 6.22 1.67 -4.11
N PHE A 79 5.88 0.83 -3.15
CA PHE A 79 5.36 1.25 -1.86
C PHE A 79 6.50 1.31 -0.83
N ARG A 80 6.55 2.42 -0.08
CA ARG A 80 7.44 2.63 1.05
C ARG A 80 6.58 2.79 2.30
N ALA A 81 6.58 1.77 3.16
CA ALA A 81 5.90 1.83 4.45
C ALA A 81 6.41 3.02 5.27
N GLY A 82 5.48 3.84 5.77
CA GLY A 82 5.79 4.98 6.61
C GLY A 82 6.33 4.55 7.97
N LYS A 83 6.93 5.50 8.71
CA LYS A 83 7.43 5.23 10.06
C LYS A 83 6.33 4.67 10.96
N GLN A 84 5.15 5.28 10.95
CA GLN A 84 4.01 4.89 11.77
C GLN A 84 3.53 3.45 11.49
N LEU A 85 3.46 3.04 10.21
CA LEU A 85 3.11 1.66 9.86
C LEU A 85 4.17 0.66 10.34
N ARG A 86 5.46 0.98 10.14
CA ARG A 86 6.57 0.14 10.64
C ARG A 86 6.58 0.05 12.16
N ASP A 87 6.30 1.17 12.83
CA ASP A 87 6.21 1.27 14.27
C ASP A 87 5.04 0.43 14.77
N SER A 88 3.82 0.61 14.26
CA SER A 88 2.66 -0.24 14.62
C SER A 88 2.86 -1.73 14.34
N LEU A 89 3.61 -2.10 13.31
CA LEU A 89 3.93 -3.50 13.02
C LEU A 89 4.98 -4.09 13.98
N ASN A 90 5.89 -3.28 14.51
CA ASN A 90 6.93 -3.71 15.45
C ASN A 90 6.51 -3.55 16.93
N ASP A 91 5.62 -2.61 17.24
CA ASP A 91 5.12 -2.32 18.59
C ASP A 91 3.98 -3.28 19.00
N ALA A 92 3.28 -3.89 18.02
CA ALA A 92 2.30 -4.96 18.28
C ALA A 92 2.92 -6.24 18.89
N ALA A 93 4.25 -6.35 18.98
CA ALA A 93 4.93 -7.45 19.67
C ALA A 93 5.14 -7.21 21.17
N GLN A 94 4.76 -6.06 21.74
CA GLN A 94 5.02 -5.73 23.16
C GLN A 94 3.79 -5.40 24.00
N ASN A 95 2.55 -5.53 23.50
CA ASN A 95 1.36 -5.24 24.31
C ASN A 95 0.36 -6.38 24.46
N SER A 96 0.85 -7.62 24.46
CA SER A 96 0.12 -8.78 24.96
C SER A 96 0.95 -9.49 26.04
N GLY A 97 1.11 -8.83 27.18
CA GLY A 97 1.80 -9.37 28.36
C GLY A 97 1.16 -8.84 29.65
N GLU A 98 0.31 -9.69 30.24
CA GLU A 98 -0.16 -9.69 31.64
C GLU A 98 -1.11 -8.58 32.17
N PRO A 99 -2.36 -8.93 32.50
CA PRO A 99 -3.09 -8.25 33.57
C PRO A 99 -2.57 -8.78 34.92
N GLY A 100 -1.50 -8.18 35.42
CA GLY A 100 -0.87 -8.52 36.71
C GLY A 100 -1.37 -7.66 37.87
N LEU A 101 -2.34 -8.22 38.62
CA LEU A 101 -2.67 -8.09 40.05
C LEU A 101 -2.62 -6.71 40.77
N PRO A 102 -3.65 -6.34 41.56
CA PRO A 102 -3.61 -5.14 42.40
C PRO A 102 -2.52 -5.21 43.48
N PRO A 103 -1.93 -4.06 43.88
CA PRO A 103 -1.00 -4.00 45.01
C PRO A 103 -1.76 -4.24 46.32
N ALA A 104 -1.33 -5.25 47.06
CA ALA A 104 -1.76 -5.48 48.43
C ALA A 104 -1.25 -4.33 49.33
N ALA A 105 -2.16 -3.73 50.09
CA ALA A 105 -1.90 -2.88 51.23
C ALA A 105 -2.81 -3.32 52.38
#